data_AF-A0A5P1EBV7-F1
#
_entry.id   AF-A0A5P1EBV7-F1
#
_cell.length_a   1.000
_cell.length_b   1.000
_cell.length_c   1.000
_cell.angle_alpha   90.00
_cell.angle_beta   90.00
_cell.angle_gamma   90.00
#
_symmetry.space_group_name_H-M   'P 1'
#
loop_
_entity.id
_entity.type
_entity.pdbx_description
1 polymer ?
#
loop_
_entity_poly.entity_id
_entity_poly.type
_entity_poly.pdbx_seq_one_letter_code
_entity_poly.pdbx_strand_id
1 'polypeptide(L)'
;MIKQFTVLGAMKAPILVFFFSALFIWSGFCVARSIKGEITALPPRGWNSYDSFSWIISEQEFLDNAKFAADKLLVHGYQYVVVDFLWYRKNVDGVNLDSIGYDNIDEWGRMIPDPDRWPSSRGGKGFKEVSRKVHDMGLKFGIHLMRGISAQAVKAKTPILDVLKGGGYREAEREWHADEIGMRDKSCAWLKGFMSVNTDLGAGRAFLRSLYWQYAEWGVDFVKLDCVFGDDLDTKQILVVSELLEELDRAILFSLSPGTSVTPSMAEGISEHVDMYRVTGDDWDKWADVAYHFNVARDFAAAKKIGAQGLHGRSWPDLDMLPLGQLTDPGVQQGPHRNCSLTLEEQRAQVTLWSMAKSPLMFGGDLRNIDMTTYNLITNPSLLEINSYSTNNMEIGEGIMHIPKALQA
;
A
#
# COMPACT_ATOMS: atom_id res chain seq x y z
N MET A 1 21.46 -32.28 -87.88
CA MET A 1 22.79 -32.27 -88.52
C MET A 1 23.50 -30.99 -88.09
N ILE A 2 24.51 -31.10 -87.20
CA ILE A 2 25.63 -30.14 -86.93
C ILE A 2 25.22 -28.77 -86.33
N LYS A 3 25.92 -28.12 -85.38
CA LYS A 3 26.88 -28.37 -84.29
C LYS A 3 26.89 -27.05 -83.47
N GLN A 4 27.28 -27.17 -82.21
CA GLN A 4 27.59 -26.10 -81.25
C GLN A 4 28.56 -25.03 -81.79
N PHE A 5 28.52 -23.82 -81.20
CA PHE A 5 29.73 -23.13 -80.73
C PHE A 5 29.42 -22.13 -79.60
N THR A 6 30.35 -22.09 -78.64
CA THR A 6 30.37 -21.40 -77.34
C THR A 6 30.95 -19.98 -77.48
N VAL A 7 30.66 -19.08 -76.53
CA VAL A 7 31.62 -18.30 -75.68
C VAL A 7 31.00 -17.02 -75.09
N LEU A 8 31.40 -16.77 -73.83
CA LEU A 8 31.11 -15.72 -72.84
C LEU A 8 31.13 -14.25 -73.35
N GLY A 9 30.38 -13.39 -72.63
CA GLY A 9 30.64 -11.94 -72.60
C GLY A 9 29.67 -11.12 -71.74
N ALA A 10 30.16 -10.68 -70.57
CA ALA A 10 29.79 -9.53 -69.73
C ALA A 10 28.43 -8.80 -69.91
N MET A 11 27.70 -8.63 -68.81
CA MET A 11 26.61 -7.65 -68.67
C MET A 11 26.95 -6.58 -67.62
N LYS A 12 26.91 -5.31 -68.02
CA LYS A 12 26.60 -4.15 -67.17
C LYS A 12 25.73 -3.15 -67.97
N ALA A 13 24.49 -2.97 -67.48
CA ALA A 13 23.58 -1.80 -67.41
C ALA A 13 23.45 -0.83 -68.62
N PRO A 14 22.26 -0.23 -68.93
CA PRO A 14 21.64 0.75 -68.03
C PRO A 14 20.09 0.87 -68.01
N ILE A 15 19.58 1.27 -66.83
CA ILE A 15 18.60 2.34 -66.53
C ILE A 15 17.43 2.59 -67.49
N LEU A 16 16.18 2.39 -67.02
CA LEU A 16 15.15 3.44 -67.04
C LEU A 16 14.13 3.26 -65.89
N VAL A 17 13.98 4.34 -65.12
CA VAL A 17 13.19 4.46 -63.89
C VAL A 17 11.76 4.85 -64.24
N PHE A 18 10.76 4.14 -63.72
CA PHE A 18 9.36 4.60 -63.67
C PHE A 18 8.96 4.87 -62.22
N PHE A 19 8.55 6.12 -61.98
CA PHE A 19 7.98 6.62 -60.73
C PHE A 19 6.63 5.96 -60.45
N PHE A 20 6.47 5.34 -59.28
CA PHE A 20 5.18 5.19 -58.62
C PHE A 20 5.33 5.55 -57.15
N SER A 21 4.91 6.75 -56.81
CA SER A 21 4.78 7.26 -55.45
C SER A 21 3.52 6.65 -54.80
N ALA A 22 3.70 5.69 -53.90
CA ALA A 22 2.67 5.26 -52.97
C ALA A 22 3.09 5.70 -51.54
N LEU A 23 2.47 6.78 -51.08
CA LEU A 23 2.50 7.24 -49.70
C LEU A 23 1.74 6.23 -48.83
N PHE A 24 2.46 5.30 -48.20
CA PHE A 24 1.94 4.56 -47.05
C PHE A 24 2.10 5.43 -45.81
N ILE A 25 1.05 6.21 -45.50
CA ILE A 25 0.89 6.81 -44.18
C ILE A 25 0.46 5.68 -43.24
N TRP A 26 1.44 5.08 -42.58
CA TRP A 26 1.22 4.13 -41.50
C TRP A 26 0.80 4.92 -40.26
N SER A 27 -0.49 5.20 -40.12
CA SER A 27 -1.07 5.68 -38.86
C SER A 27 -1.20 4.48 -37.92
N GLY A 28 -0.06 3.98 -37.45
CA GLY A 28 0.00 3.10 -36.29
C GLY A 28 -0.30 3.92 -35.04
N PHE A 29 -1.57 4.14 -34.75
CA PHE A 29 -1.98 4.40 -33.37
C PHE A 29 -1.78 3.10 -32.61
N CYS A 30 -0.56 2.90 -32.12
CA CYS A 30 -0.33 2.04 -30.97
C CYS A 30 -1.04 2.71 -29.80
N VAL A 31 -2.30 2.35 -29.57
CA VAL A 31 -2.84 2.40 -28.21
C VAL A 31 -2.07 1.32 -27.46
N ALA A 32 -0.91 1.68 -26.94
CA ALA A 32 -0.26 0.93 -25.88
C ALA A 32 -1.18 1.05 -24.66
N ARG A 33 -2.22 0.22 -24.63
CA ARG A 33 -2.97 -0.02 -23.41
C ARG A 33 -1.97 -0.72 -22.50
N SER A 34 -1.43 0.01 -21.52
CA SER A 34 -0.59 -0.57 -20.49
C SER A 34 -1.33 -1.78 -19.93
N ILE A 35 -0.76 -2.97 -20.11
CA ILE A 35 -1.22 -4.17 -19.40
C ILE A 35 -0.69 -4.02 -17.97
N LYS A 36 -1.21 -3.05 -17.22
CA LYS A 36 -1.17 -3.12 -15.76
C LYS A 36 -2.05 -4.32 -15.43
N GLY A 37 -1.43 -5.50 -15.27
CA GLY A 37 -2.15 -6.72 -14.88
C GLY A 37 -2.91 -6.49 -13.57
N GLU A 38 -3.96 -7.26 -13.31
CA GLU A 38 -4.72 -7.13 -12.06
C GLU A 38 -3.83 -7.45 -10.85
N ILE A 39 -3.32 -6.43 -10.15
CA ILE A 39 -2.38 -6.58 -9.03
C ILE A 39 -3.10 -7.12 -7.80
N THR A 40 -4.40 -6.81 -7.70
CA THR A 40 -5.28 -7.09 -6.57
C THR A 40 -6.42 -8.01 -6.95
N ALA A 41 -6.20 -8.92 -7.92
CA ALA A 41 -7.15 -9.99 -8.24
C ALA A 41 -7.47 -10.90 -7.03
N LEU A 42 -6.55 -10.99 -6.08
CA LEU A 42 -6.67 -11.71 -4.81
C LEU A 42 -6.36 -10.76 -3.64
N PRO A 43 -6.86 -11.03 -2.42
CA PRO A 43 -6.51 -10.24 -1.24
C PRO A 43 -4.99 -10.21 -1.03
N PRO A 44 -4.39 -9.04 -0.78
CA PRO A 44 -2.96 -8.92 -0.48
C PRO A 44 -2.55 -9.73 0.75
N ARG A 45 -1.34 -10.29 0.72
CA ARG A 45 -0.71 -10.93 1.88
C ARG A 45 0.67 -10.39 2.11
N GLY A 46 1.02 -10.16 3.37
CA GLY A 46 2.29 -9.57 3.70
C GLY A 46 2.56 -9.49 5.19
N TRP A 47 3.53 -8.65 5.51
CA TRP A 47 3.95 -8.33 6.86
C TRP A 47 4.02 -6.81 7.00
N ASN A 48 3.65 -6.30 8.17
CA ASN A 48 3.70 -4.90 8.52
C ASN A 48 4.38 -4.75 9.90
N SER A 49 5.24 -3.74 10.05
CA SER A 49 6.05 -3.56 11.25
C SER A 49 5.33 -3.01 12.48
N TYR A 50 4.08 -2.55 12.36
CA TYR A 50 3.42 -1.78 13.42
C TYR A 50 3.26 -2.55 14.74
N ASP A 51 2.64 -3.73 14.73
CA ASP A 51 2.30 -4.42 16.00
C ASP A 51 3.53 -4.90 16.77
N SER A 52 4.67 -5.09 16.09
CA SER A 52 5.92 -5.57 16.69
C SER A 52 6.90 -4.44 17.02
N PHE A 53 6.93 -3.36 16.24
CA PHE A 53 7.92 -2.30 16.36
C PHE A 53 7.34 -0.90 16.53
N SER A 54 6.02 -0.75 16.58
CA SER A 54 5.33 0.53 16.73
C SER A 54 5.80 1.51 15.63
N TRP A 55 6.58 2.53 15.98
CA TRP A 55 7.13 3.51 15.03
C TRP A 55 8.66 3.48 14.93
N ILE A 56 9.34 2.55 15.60
CA ILE A 56 10.79 2.63 15.88
C ILE A 56 11.67 1.68 15.06
N ILE A 57 11.09 0.84 14.20
CA ILE A 57 11.84 -0.19 13.46
C ILE A 57 13.08 0.40 12.75
N SER A 58 14.19 -0.34 12.81
CA SER A 58 15.42 -0.03 12.08
C SER A 58 15.51 -0.76 10.72
N GLU A 59 16.36 -0.27 9.82
CA GLU A 59 16.60 -0.92 8.52
C GLU A 59 17.00 -2.39 8.66
N GLN A 60 17.87 -2.72 9.63
CA GLN A 60 18.32 -4.10 9.80
C GLN A 60 17.17 -5.01 10.25
N GLU A 61 16.39 -4.59 11.24
CA GLU A 61 15.25 -5.37 11.74
C GLU A 61 14.19 -5.59 10.67
N PHE A 62 13.94 -4.55 9.85
CA PHE A 62 13.05 -4.65 8.69
C PHE A 62 13.57 -5.67 7.67
N LEU A 63 14.85 -5.60 7.30
CA LEU A 63 15.45 -6.51 6.32
C LEU A 63 15.53 -7.96 6.82
N ASP A 64 15.72 -8.17 8.11
CA ASP A 64 15.70 -9.50 8.72
C ASP A 64 14.29 -10.12 8.66
N ASN A 65 13.25 -9.33 8.95
CA ASN A 65 11.85 -9.74 8.79
C ASN A 65 11.51 -10.02 7.31
N ALA A 66 11.97 -9.16 6.40
CA ALA A 66 11.80 -9.36 4.97
C ALA A 66 12.50 -10.64 4.48
N LYS A 67 13.70 -10.93 4.97
CA LYS A 67 14.41 -12.16 4.62
C LYS A 67 13.64 -13.41 5.08
N PHE A 68 13.06 -13.38 6.28
CA PHE A 68 12.20 -14.48 6.75
C PHE A 68 10.97 -14.64 5.86
N ALA A 69 10.28 -13.54 5.54
CA ALA A 69 9.12 -13.57 4.66
C ALA A 69 9.46 -14.18 3.30
N ALA A 70 10.58 -13.79 2.70
CA ALA A 70 11.07 -14.34 1.43
C ALA A 70 11.35 -15.84 1.52
N ASP A 71 12.05 -16.29 2.58
CA ASP A 71 12.45 -17.68 2.73
C ASP A 71 11.30 -18.63 3.07
N LYS A 72 10.29 -18.14 3.82
CA LYS A 72 9.33 -18.99 4.53
C LYS A 72 7.87 -18.71 4.22
N LEU A 73 7.52 -17.49 3.80
CA LEU A 73 6.13 -17.06 3.61
C LEU A 73 5.80 -16.73 2.15
N LEU A 74 6.80 -16.38 1.33
CA LEU A 74 6.61 -16.07 -0.09
C LEU A 74 5.99 -17.24 -0.86
N VAL A 75 6.40 -18.48 -0.54
CA VAL A 75 5.80 -19.71 -1.10
C VAL A 75 4.31 -19.86 -0.78
N HIS A 76 3.82 -19.20 0.27
CA HIS A 76 2.42 -19.17 0.71
C HIS A 76 1.68 -17.91 0.23
N GLY A 77 2.32 -17.09 -0.61
CA GLY A 77 1.76 -15.90 -1.23
C GLY A 77 1.97 -14.59 -0.46
N TYR A 78 2.67 -14.62 0.68
CA TYR A 78 3.05 -13.40 1.41
C TYR A 78 4.15 -12.66 0.66
N GLN A 79 3.77 -11.60 -0.05
CA GLN A 79 4.66 -10.91 -0.98
C GLN A 79 4.94 -9.46 -0.59
N TYR A 80 4.15 -8.84 0.30
CA TYR A 80 4.36 -7.46 0.72
C TYR A 80 5.08 -7.38 2.07
N VAL A 81 6.06 -6.48 2.19
CA VAL A 81 6.69 -6.11 3.47
C VAL A 81 6.61 -4.59 3.64
N VAL A 82 5.92 -4.14 4.69
CA VAL A 82 5.45 -2.75 4.85
C VAL A 82 6.09 -2.09 6.07
N VAL A 83 6.72 -0.94 5.85
CA VAL A 83 7.25 -0.09 6.92
C VAL A 83 6.15 0.82 7.46
N ASP A 84 5.86 0.69 8.73
CA ASP A 84 4.79 1.38 9.47
C ASP A 84 5.35 1.86 10.81
N PHE A 85 4.90 2.96 11.43
CA PHE A 85 4.67 4.27 10.82
C PHE A 85 5.77 5.24 11.28
N LEU A 86 5.72 6.50 10.86
CA LEU A 86 6.70 7.55 11.21
C LEU A 86 8.16 7.21 10.87
N TRP A 87 8.44 6.46 9.81
CA TRP A 87 9.81 6.13 9.36
C TRP A 87 10.70 7.37 9.09
N TYR A 88 10.10 8.54 8.94
CA TYR A 88 10.75 9.85 8.80
C TYR A 88 11.06 10.55 10.13
N ARG A 89 10.44 10.17 11.25
CA ARG A 89 10.65 10.84 12.55
C ARG A 89 11.98 10.43 13.18
N LYS A 90 12.71 11.38 13.75
CA LYS A 90 13.96 11.09 14.46
C LYS A 90 13.68 10.23 15.69
N ASN A 91 14.31 9.07 15.80
CA ASN A 91 14.24 8.23 17.00
C ASN A 91 15.39 8.60 17.96
N VAL A 92 15.21 9.68 18.72
CA VAL A 92 16.19 10.19 19.68
C VAL A 92 15.54 10.41 21.05
N ASP A 93 16.37 10.52 22.09
CA ASP A 93 15.91 10.69 23.47
C ASP A 93 14.91 11.84 23.63
N GLY A 94 13.76 11.55 24.24
CA GLY A 94 12.71 12.54 24.51
C GLY A 94 11.73 12.79 23.35
N VAL A 95 11.93 12.15 22.19
CA VAL A 95 11.00 12.23 21.05
C VAL A 95 10.02 11.06 21.09
N ASN A 96 8.73 11.36 20.89
CA ASN A 96 7.64 10.39 20.84
C ASN A 96 6.74 10.59 19.62
N LEU A 97 5.66 9.81 19.52
CA LEU A 97 4.68 9.88 18.44
C LEU A 97 3.94 11.22 18.29
N ASP A 98 3.99 12.11 19.29
CA ASP A 98 3.34 13.44 19.25
C ASP A 98 4.34 14.59 19.04
N SER A 99 5.62 14.28 18.88
CA SER A 99 6.69 15.27 18.84
C SER A 99 6.77 15.97 17.49
N ILE A 100 6.21 17.18 17.42
CA ILE A 100 6.25 18.04 16.24
C ILE A 100 7.65 18.68 16.11
N GLY A 101 8.18 18.75 14.88
CA GLY A 101 9.45 19.41 14.60
C GLY A 101 10.66 18.45 14.55
N TYR A 102 10.42 17.15 14.69
CA TYR A 102 11.42 16.09 14.67
C TYR A 102 11.32 15.19 13.44
N ASP A 103 10.51 15.57 12.45
CA ASP A 103 10.37 14.83 11.21
C ASP A 103 11.49 15.22 10.25
N ASN A 104 12.11 14.25 9.59
CA ASN A 104 13.06 14.51 8.52
C ASN A 104 12.27 14.86 7.25
N ILE A 105 12.43 16.09 6.76
CA ILE A 105 11.85 16.56 5.50
C ILE A 105 12.95 17.07 4.58
N ASP A 106 12.75 16.94 3.27
CA ASP A 106 13.61 17.57 2.27
C ASP A 106 13.26 19.05 2.06
N GLU A 107 13.99 19.74 1.19
CA GLU A 107 13.80 21.16 0.89
C GLU A 107 12.42 21.49 0.27
N TRP A 108 11.70 20.50 -0.23
CA TRP A 108 10.36 20.62 -0.81
C TRP A 108 9.24 20.29 0.18
N GLY A 109 9.59 20.00 1.44
CA GLY A 109 8.64 19.63 2.49
C GLY A 109 8.16 18.20 2.42
N ARG A 110 8.82 17.33 1.64
CA ARG A 110 8.49 15.90 1.53
C ARG A 110 9.21 15.12 2.61
N MET A 111 8.56 14.09 3.14
CA MET A 111 9.14 13.22 4.16
C MET A 111 10.31 12.42 3.60
N ILE A 112 11.40 12.31 4.34
CA ILE A 112 12.55 11.44 4.01
C ILE A 112 12.86 10.49 5.17
N PRO A 113 13.38 9.28 4.91
CA PRO A 113 13.69 8.34 5.98
C PRO A 113 14.71 8.91 6.96
N ASP A 114 14.50 8.61 8.24
CA ASP A 114 15.44 9.00 9.28
C ASP A 114 16.79 8.29 9.08
N PRO A 115 17.89 9.01 8.74
CA PRO A 115 19.14 8.38 8.29
C PRO A 115 19.89 7.62 9.40
N ASP A 116 19.50 7.80 10.66
CA ASP A 116 20.04 7.03 11.78
C ASP A 116 19.34 5.67 11.92
N ARG A 117 18.04 5.59 11.60
CA ARG A 117 17.30 4.32 11.51
C ARG A 117 17.42 3.63 10.16
N TRP A 118 17.61 4.41 9.11
CA TRP A 118 17.72 3.98 7.72
C TRP A 118 19.05 4.42 7.11
N PRO A 119 20.20 3.83 7.52
CA PRO A 119 21.52 4.29 7.09
C PRO A 119 21.71 4.30 5.57
N SER A 120 21.03 3.41 4.83
CA SER A 120 21.11 3.38 3.36
C SER A 120 20.46 4.59 2.68
N SER A 121 19.61 5.34 3.38
CA SER A 121 18.96 6.55 2.87
C SER A 121 19.89 7.77 2.81
N ARG A 122 21.05 7.71 3.49
CA ARG A 122 22.02 8.82 3.56
C ARG A 122 22.42 9.30 2.17
N GLY A 123 22.54 10.62 2.03
CA GLY A 123 22.86 11.27 0.76
C GLY A 123 21.66 11.37 -0.19
N GLY A 124 20.43 11.46 0.33
CA GLY A 124 19.23 11.69 -0.47
C GLY A 124 18.75 10.48 -1.27
N LYS A 125 19.15 9.27 -0.87
CA LYS A 125 18.77 8.02 -1.56
C LYS A 125 17.35 7.55 -1.21
N GLY A 126 16.80 8.05 -0.10
CA GLY A 126 15.51 7.62 0.42
C GLY A 126 15.46 6.10 0.60
N PHE A 127 14.38 5.46 0.19
CA PHE A 127 14.23 4.00 0.30
C PHE A 127 14.76 3.19 -0.88
N LYS A 128 15.42 3.79 -1.87
CA LYS A 128 15.89 3.10 -3.10
C LYS A 128 16.68 1.82 -2.81
N GLU A 129 17.54 1.84 -1.81
CA GLU A 129 18.37 0.68 -1.47
C GLU A 129 17.60 -0.39 -0.69
N VAL A 130 16.68 0.03 0.20
CA VAL A 130 15.81 -0.90 0.94
C VAL A 130 14.87 -1.63 -0.02
N SER A 131 14.20 -0.91 -0.91
CA SER A 131 13.31 -1.51 -1.90
C SER A 131 14.07 -2.45 -2.84
N ARG A 132 15.25 -2.06 -3.33
CA ARG A 132 16.11 -2.92 -4.16
C ARG A 132 16.42 -4.25 -3.47
N LYS A 133 16.82 -4.20 -2.19
CA LYS A 133 17.07 -5.43 -1.40
C LYS A 133 15.80 -6.28 -1.24
N VAL A 134 14.65 -5.66 -1.01
CA VAL A 134 13.35 -6.36 -0.93
C VAL A 134 12.99 -7.02 -2.26
N HIS A 135 13.17 -6.32 -3.39
CA HIS A 135 12.92 -6.85 -4.72
C HIS A 135 13.88 -7.97 -5.10
N ASP A 136 15.16 -7.87 -4.73
CA ASP A 136 16.14 -8.94 -4.92
C ASP A 136 15.75 -10.23 -4.16
N MET A 137 14.98 -10.12 -3.08
CA MET A 137 14.40 -11.25 -2.34
C MET A 137 13.11 -11.80 -2.97
N GLY A 138 12.61 -11.19 -4.05
CA GLY A 138 11.35 -11.56 -4.71
C GLY A 138 10.10 -11.03 -4.01
N LEU A 139 10.26 -10.10 -3.06
CA LEU A 139 9.17 -9.45 -2.32
C LEU A 139 8.84 -8.08 -2.94
N LYS A 140 7.79 -7.45 -2.40
CA LYS A 140 7.30 -6.11 -2.73
C LYS A 140 7.39 -5.20 -1.52
N PHE A 141 7.85 -3.97 -1.73
CA PHE A 141 8.14 -3.02 -0.67
C PHE A 141 6.99 -2.04 -0.44
N GLY A 142 6.54 -1.89 0.81
CA GLY A 142 5.47 -0.96 1.17
C GLY A 142 5.87 0.05 2.23
N ILE A 143 5.19 1.20 2.25
CA ILE A 143 5.35 2.23 3.28
C ILE A 143 3.99 2.77 3.76
N HIS A 144 3.93 3.10 5.04
CA HIS A 144 2.86 3.87 5.66
C HIS A 144 3.05 5.37 5.38
N LEU A 145 1.95 6.09 5.18
CA LEU A 145 1.90 7.52 4.92
C LEU A 145 0.82 8.17 5.79
N MET A 146 1.09 9.37 6.32
CA MET A 146 0.03 10.21 6.88
C MET A 146 -0.62 11.04 5.77
N ARG A 147 -1.94 11.23 5.85
CA ARG A 147 -2.68 12.14 4.97
C ARG A 147 -2.05 13.54 4.91
N GLY A 148 -1.80 14.01 3.70
CA GLY A 148 -1.54 15.42 3.41
C GLY A 148 -0.10 15.89 3.66
N ILE A 149 0.04 16.95 4.44
CA ILE A 149 1.30 17.70 4.62
C ILE A 149 1.62 17.89 6.09
N SER A 150 2.91 17.93 6.43
CA SER A 150 3.31 18.14 7.82
C SER A 150 3.22 19.61 8.24
N ALA A 151 2.93 19.80 9.52
CA ALA A 151 3.01 21.08 10.20
C ALA A 151 4.43 21.67 10.13
N GLN A 152 5.47 20.84 10.01
CA GLN A 152 6.85 21.29 9.85
C GLN A 152 7.07 21.96 8.49
N ALA A 153 6.62 21.32 7.40
CA ALA A 153 6.69 21.91 6.06
C ALA A 153 5.88 23.22 5.97
N VAL A 154 4.65 23.20 6.50
CA VAL A 154 3.78 24.37 6.61
C VAL A 154 4.44 25.50 7.40
N LYS A 155 5.03 25.22 8.57
CA LYS A 155 5.70 26.24 9.39
C LYS A 155 6.94 26.80 8.70
N ALA A 156 7.70 25.95 8.01
CA ALA A 156 8.90 26.33 7.29
C ALA A 156 8.60 27.03 5.95
N LYS A 157 7.34 27.00 5.49
CA LYS A 157 6.92 27.52 4.18
C LYS A 157 7.78 26.95 3.06
N THR A 158 8.00 25.63 3.07
CA THR A 158 8.81 24.99 2.02
C THR A 158 8.19 25.24 0.64
N PRO A 159 9.00 25.46 -0.40
CA PRO A 159 8.49 25.52 -1.77
C PRO A 159 7.87 24.17 -2.16
N ILE A 160 6.90 24.19 -3.06
CA ILE A 160 6.31 22.97 -3.62
C ILE A 160 7.08 22.56 -4.88
N LEU A 161 7.49 21.30 -5.01
CA LEU A 161 8.19 20.82 -6.20
C LEU A 161 7.23 20.62 -7.38
N ASP A 162 7.52 21.27 -8.51
CA ASP A 162 6.97 20.91 -9.83
C ASP A 162 7.85 19.85 -10.47
N VAL A 163 7.53 18.62 -10.13
CA VAL A 163 8.12 17.39 -10.62
C VAL A 163 8.03 17.22 -12.16
N LEU A 164 7.13 17.93 -12.85
CA LEU A 164 7.03 17.89 -14.31
C LEU A 164 7.99 18.86 -15.00
N LYS A 165 8.22 20.03 -14.40
CA LYS A 165 9.04 21.10 -15.00
C LYS A 165 10.43 21.20 -14.39
N GLY A 166 10.63 20.63 -13.21
CA GLY A 166 11.77 20.88 -12.33
C GLY A 166 11.67 22.24 -11.63
N GLY A 167 11.99 22.28 -10.33
CA GLY A 167 11.98 23.49 -9.52
C GLY A 167 10.65 23.77 -8.82
N GLY A 168 10.48 24.99 -8.31
CA GLY A 168 9.28 25.40 -7.55
C GLY A 168 8.02 25.48 -8.43
N TYR A 169 6.89 25.01 -7.92
CA TYR A 169 5.60 25.05 -8.58
C TYR A 169 5.09 26.47 -8.70
N ARG A 170 4.76 26.83 -9.94
CA ARG A 170 4.29 28.15 -10.32
C ARG A 170 2.94 28.09 -11.03
N GLU A 171 2.01 28.90 -10.54
CA GLU A 171 0.68 29.08 -11.08
C GLU A 171 0.21 30.50 -10.76
N ALA A 172 -0.45 31.16 -11.72
CA ALA A 172 -0.80 32.59 -11.64
C ALA A 172 0.41 33.51 -11.37
N GLU A 173 1.50 33.29 -12.12
CA GLU A 173 2.74 34.11 -12.11
C GLU A 173 3.50 34.17 -10.77
N ARG A 174 3.16 33.31 -9.81
CA ARG A 174 3.82 33.23 -8.51
C ARG A 174 4.21 31.80 -8.17
N GLU A 175 5.12 31.68 -7.22
CA GLU A 175 5.50 30.40 -6.63
C GLU A 175 4.62 30.09 -5.41
N TRP A 176 4.32 28.82 -5.19
CA TRP A 176 3.48 28.35 -4.09
C TRP A 176 4.28 27.63 -3.02
N HIS A 177 3.87 27.81 -1.76
CA HIS A 177 4.53 27.24 -0.60
C HIS A 177 3.56 26.43 0.28
N ALA A 178 4.13 25.57 1.13
CA ALA A 178 3.39 24.66 2.00
C ALA A 178 2.32 25.34 2.87
N ASP A 179 2.55 26.55 3.37
CA ASP A 179 1.59 27.26 4.24
C ASP A 179 0.32 27.74 3.54
N GLU A 180 0.32 27.73 2.21
CA GLU A 180 -0.80 28.16 1.37
C GLU A 180 -1.70 26.99 0.96
N ILE A 181 -1.21 25.76 1.07
CA ILE A 181 -1.95 24.55 0.67
C ILE A 181 -2.37 23.69 1.88
N GLY A 182 -1.75 23.85 3.05
CA GLY A 182 -2.09 23.10 4.26
C GLY A 182 -3.42 23.56 4.90
N MET A 183 -4.35 22.62 5.09
CA MET A 183 -5.67 22.86 5.67
C MET A 183 -5.67 22.64 7.18
N ARG A 184 -5.33 23.67 7.96
CA ARG A 184 -5.16 23.58 9.42
C ARG A 184 -6.42 23.10 10.17
N ASP A 185 -7.60 23.40 9.62
CA ASP A 185 -8.92 22.97 10.10
C ASP A 185 -9.20 21.48 9.83
N LYS A 186 -8.40 20.83 8.99
CA LYS A 186 -8.46 19.40 8.67
C LYS A 186 -7.21 18.65 9.11
N SER A 187 -6.82 18.87 10.37
CA SER A 187 -5.74 18.12 11.01
C SER A 187 -6.13 16.67 11.27
N CYS A 188 -5.15 15.78 11.37
CA CYS A 188 -5.41 14.40 11.76
C CYS A 188 -5.96 14.33 13.21
N ALA A 189 -6.99 13.53 13.46
CA ALA A 189 -7.65 13.48 14.76
C ALA A 189 -6.79 12.87 15.88
N TRP A 190 -5.96 11.88 15.55
CA TRP A 190 -5.23 11.08 16.55
C TRP A 190 -3.70 11.30 16.53
N LEU A 191 -3.14 11.83 15.44
CA LEU A 191 -1.71 12.17 15.34
C LEU A 191 -1.49 13.66 15.18
N LYS A 192 -0.65 14.24 16.03
CA LYS A 192 -0.24 15.64 15.87
C LYS A 192 0.78 15.81 14.75
N GLY A 193 0.68 16.94 14.04
CA GLY A 193 1.71 17.38 13.10
C GLY A 193 1.39 17.11 11.62
N PHE A 194 0.22 16.59 11.28
CA PHE A 194 -0.24 16.43 9.90
C PHE A 194 -1.63 17.03 9.67
N MET A 195 -1.88 17.49 8.45
CA MET A 195 -3.15 18.06 8.01
C MET A 195 -3.40 17.79 6.53
N SER A 196 -4.67 17.83 6.11
CA SER A 196 -5.03 17.71 4.68
C SER A 196 -4.35 18.78 3.84
N VAL A 197 -4.18 18.46 2.56
CA VAL A 197 -3.74 19.40 1.53
C VAL A 197 -4.97 19.85 0.75
N ASN A 198 -5.06 21.14 0.43
CA ASN A 198 -6.12 21.68 -0.39
C ASN A 198 -5.94 21.23 -1.86
N THR A 199 -6.66 20.19 -2.25
CA THR A 199 -6.61 19.59 -3.59
C THR A 199 -7.43 20.34 -4.65
N ASP A 200 -8.15 21.39 -4.26
CA ASP A 200 -8.80 22.31 -5.21
C ASP A 200 -7.76 23.25 -5.86
N LEU A 201 -6.55 23.35 -5.31
CA LEU A 201 -5.43 24.13 -5.84
C LEU A 201 -4.50 23.26 -6.68
N GLY A 202 -4.01 23.79 -7.81
CA GLY A 202 -2.99 23.13 -8.61
C GLY A 202 -1.72 22.83 -7.81
N ALA A 203 -1.32 23.75 -6.92
CA ALA A 203 -0.20 23.57 -6.01
C ALA A 203 -0.39 22.42 -5.01
N GLY A 204 -1.62 22.21 -4.50
CA GLY A 204 -1.91 21.11 -3.59
C GLY A 204 -1.80 19.75 -4.30
N ARG A 205 -2.32 19.65 -5.53
CA ARG A 205 -2.15 18.47 -6.38
C ARG A 205 -0.68 18.25 -6.75
N ALA A 206 0.07 19.30 -7.05
CA ALA A 206 1.50 19.22 -7.35
C ALA A 206 2.33 18.70 -6.16
N PHE A 207 2.02 19.15 -4.94
CA PHE A 207 2.66 18.62 -3.73
C PHE A 207 2.42 17.12 -3.58
N LEU A 208 1.16 16.67 -3.64
CA LEU A 208 0.85 15.24 -3.55
C LEU A 208 1.54 14.45 -4.67
N ARG A 209 1.50 14.94 -5.91
CA ARG A 209 2.20 14.32 -7.05
C ARG A 209 3.69 14.14 -6.78
N SER A 210 4.33 15.16 -6.17
CA SER A 210 5.75 15.10 -5.84
C SER A 210 6.10 14.05 -4.77
N LEU A 211 5.16 13.71 -3.88
CA LEU A 211 5.29 12.62 -2.91
C LEU A 211 5.20 11.26 -3.62
N TYR A 212 4.15 11.03 -4.41
CA TYR A 212 3.94 9.73 -5.05
C TYR A 212 4.97 9.42 -6.13
N TRP A 213 5.50 10.42 -6.85
CA TRP A 213 6.67 10.20 -7.72
C TRP A 213 7.93 9.87 -6.92
N GLN A 214 8.18 10.52 -5.78
CA GLN A 214 9.30 10.17 -4.92
C GLN A 214 9.21 8.69 -4.47
N TYR A 215 8.02 8.23 -4.09
CA TYR A 215 7.80 6.85 -3.67
C TYR A 215 7.99 5.87 -4.85
N ALA A 216 7.51 6.23 -6.04
CA ALA A 216 7.75 5.44 -7.26
C ALA A 216 9.24 5.35 -7.61
N GLU A 217 9.98 6.47 -7.53
CA GLU A 217 11.43 6.51 -7.74
C GLU A 217 12.18 5.67 -6.70
N TRP A 218 11.67 5.59 -5.48
CA TRP A 218 12.19 4.70 -4.45
C TRP A 218 11.84 3.24 -4.68
N GLY A 219 11.01 2.89 -5.68
CA GLY A 219 10.62 1.50 -5.92
C GLY A 219 9.54 0.99 -4.97
N VAL A 220 8.73 1.85 -4.37
CA VAL A 220 7.59 1.42 -3.53
C VAL A 220 6.54 0.70 -4.39
N ASP A 221 6.00 -0.42 -3.90
CA ASP A 221 4.94 -1.22 -4.51
C ASP A 221 3.59 -1.08 -3.79
N PHE A 222 3.59 -0.55 -2.57
CA PHE A 222 2.43 -0.52 -1.69
C PHE A 222 2.47 0.75 -0.82
N VAL A 223 1.35 1.47 -0.74
CA VAL A 223 1.20 2.60 0.18
C VAL A 223 -0.03 2.41 1.05
N LYS A 224 0.14 2.55 2.37
CA LYS A 224 -0.95 2.62 3.35
C LYS A 224 -1.13 4.07 3.77
N LEU A 225 -2.16 4.72 3.26
CA LEU A 225 -2.48 6.11 3.56
C LEU A 225 -3.41 6.18 4.76
N ASP A 226 -2.92 6.78 5.82
CA ASP A 226 -3.56 6.83 7.12
C ASP A 226 -4.18 8.20 7.41
N CYS A 227 -5.10 8.23 8.37
CA CYS A 227 -5.88 9.40 8.74
C CYS A 227 -6.67 10.01 7.57
N VAL A 228 -7.25 9.14 6.72
CA VAL A 228 -7.97 9.55 5.51
C VAL A 228 -9.34 8.90 5.34
N PHE A 229 -9.65 7.87 6.14
CA PHE A 229 -10.87 7.08 6.04
C PHE A 229 -11.54 6.90 7.42
N GLY A 230 -12.75 6.36 7.44
CA GLY A 230 -13.58 6.30 8.66
C GLY A 230 -13.95 7.69 9.17
N ASP A 231 -13.78 7.93 10.46
CA ASP A 231 -14.05 9.23 11.10
C ASP A 231 -13.24 10.40 10.49
N ASP A 232 -12.09 10.11 9.85
CA ASP A 232 -11.24 11.09 9.16
C ASP A 232 -11.49 11.15 7.63
N LEU A 233 -12.67 10.75 7.15
CA LEU A 233 -12.98 10.62 5.72
C LEU A 233 -12.64 11.90 4.91
N ASP A 234 -11.66 11.78 4.01
CA ASP A 234 -11.29 12.81 3.03
C ASP A 234 -11.38 12.26 1.61
N THR A 235 -12.61 12.11 1.12
CA THR A 235 -12.91 11.59 -0.23
C THR A 235 -12.14 12.33 -1.32
N LYS A 236 -12.04 13.66 -1.24
CA LYS A 236 -11.33 14.45 -2.26
C LYS A 236 -9.86 14.03 -2.34
N GLN A 237 -9.20 13.89 -1.20
CA GLN A 237 -7.80 13.49 -1.19
C GLN A 237 -7.60 12.04 -1.64
N ILE A 238 -8.48 11.12 -1.27
CA ILE A 238 -8.44 9.72 -1.73
C ILE A 238 -8.48 9.67 -3.26
N LEU A 239 -9.44 10.37 -3.87
CA LEU A 239 -9.60 10.39 -5.33
C LEU A 239 -8.38 11.00 -6.03
N VAL A 240 -7.86 12.12 -5.53
CA VAL A 240 -6.65 12.73 -6.10
C VAL A 240 -5.44 11.82 -5.98
N VAL A 241 -5.26 11.15 -4.84
CA VAL A 241 -4.16 10.19 -4.69
C VAL A 241 -4.32 9.02 -5.67
N SER A 242 -5.53 8.48 -5.79
CA SER A 242 -5.85 7.41 -6.76
C SER A 242 -5.50 7.81 -8.19
N GLU A 243 -5.91 9.00 -8.63
CA GLU A 243 -5.56 9.57 -9.94
C GLU A 243 -4.04 9.67 -10.13
N LEU A 244 -3.32 10.19 -9.12
CA LEU A 244 -1.86 10.38 -9.18
C LEU A 244 -1.10 9.06 -9.22
N LEU A 245 -1.59 8.00 -8.56
CA LEU A 245 -1.00 6.67 -8.64
C LEU A 245 -1.14 6.09 -10.05
N GLU A 246 -2.23 6.40 -10.75
CA GLU A 246 -2.44 5.96 -12.13
C GLU A 246 -1.56 6.70 -13.16
N GLU A 247 -1.11 7.93 -12.84
CA GLU A 247 -0.12 8.67 -13.63
C GLU A 247 1.28 8.02 -13.61
N LEU A 248 1.56 7.10 -12.67
CA LEU A 248 2.86 6.45 -12.53
C LEU A 248 3.04 5.27 -13.50
N ASP A 249 4.26 5.13 -14.03
CA ASP A 249 4.69 3.96 -14.82
C ASP A 249 4.81 2.68 -13.98
N ARG A 250 4.88 2.85 -12.65
CA ARG A 250 4.90 1.78 -11.66
C ARG A 250 3.56 1.74 -10.96
N ALA A 251 2.89 0.60 -11.02
CA ALA A 251 1.67 0.42 -10.25
C ALA A 251 2.01 0.20 -8.77
N ILE A 252 1.28 0.90 -7.90
CA ILE A 252 1.47 0.91 -6.45
C ILE A 252 0.12 0.60 -5.82
N LEU A 253 0.06 -0.46 -5.01
CA LEU A 253 -1.15 -0.85 -4.31
C LEU A 253 -1.57 0.24 -3.32
N PHE A 254 -2.83 0.66 -3.38
CA PHE A 254 -3.37 1.73 -2.54
C PHE A 254 -4.25 1.21 -1.41
N SER A 255 -3.75 1.29 -0.18
CA SER A 255 -4.43 0.91 1.06
C SER A 255 -4.87 2.13 1.86
N LEU A 256 -6.10 2.13 2.40
CA LEU A 256 -6.60 3.20 3.28
C LEU A 256 -6.65 2.81 4.77
N SER A 257 -6.40 3.78 5.64
CA SER A 257 -6.45 3.66 7.11
C SER A 257 -6.83 5.02 7.76
N PRO A 258 -7.31 5.04 9.02
CA PRO A 258 -7.89 3.92 9.74
C PRO A 258 -9.33 3.66 9.24
N GLY A 259 -10.04 2.74 9.89
CA GLY A 259 -11.43 2.41 9.58
C GLY A 259 -12.38 2.62 10.76
N THR A 260 -12.06 3.53 11.68
CA THR A 260 -12.91 3.81 12.85
C THR A 260 -14.30 4.23 12.41
N SER A 261 -15.33 3.60 12.98
CA SER A 261 -16.75 3.87 12.71
C SER A 261 -17.18 3.69 11.24
N VAL A 262 -16.42 2.94 10.44
CA VAL A 262 -16.72 2.71 9.03
C VAL A 262 -18.02 1.94 8.86
N THR A 263 -18.80 2.33 7.86
CA THR A 263 -20.00 1.61 7.41
C THR A 263 -19.87 1.25 5.92
N PRO A 264 -20.60 0.24 5.42
CA PRO A 264 -20.53 -0.13 4.00
C PRO A 264 -20.87 0.99 3.02
N SER A 265 -21.70 1.97 3.42
CA SER A 265 -22.04 3.12 2.59
C SER A 265 -20.86 4.08 2.41
N MET A 266 -19.96 4.21 3.39
CA MET A 266 -18.75 5.02 3.24
C MET A 266 -17.79 4.46 2.18
N ALA A 267 -17.87 3.16 1.88
CA ALA A 267 -17.08 2.53 0.81
C ALA A 267 -17.69 2.70 -0.59
N GLU A 268 -18.90 3.24 -0.71
CA GLU A 268 -19.50 3.61 -1.99
C GLU A 268 -18.74 4.79 -2.62
N GLY A 269 -18.35 4.67 -3.89
CA GLY A 269 -17.53 5.67 -4.57
C GLY A 269 -16.09 5.80 -4.05
N ILE A 270 -15.66 4.96 -3.10
CA ILE A 270 -14.26 4.86 -2.65
C ILE A 270 -13.63 3.57 -3.14
N SER A 271 -14.34 2.44 -3.01
CA SER A 271 -13.80 1.11 -3.34
C SER A 271 -13.23 1.01 -4.76
N GLU A 272 -13.83 1.66 -5.76
CA GLU A 272 -13.34 1.64 -7.15
C GLU A 272 -12.01 2.40 -7.36
N HIS A 273 -11.59 3.19 -6.37
CA HIS A 273 -10.39 4.02 -6.41
C HIS A 273 -9.25 3.52 -5.54
N VAL A 274 -9.45 2.40 -4.82
CA VAL A 274 -8.47 1.84 -3.90
C VAL A 274 -8.41 0.32 -4.03
N ASP A 275 -7.32 -0.29 -3.56
CA ASP A 275 -7.13 -1.74 -3.62
C ASP A 275 -7.52 -2.44 -2.32
N MET A 276 -7.41 -1.73 -1.19
CA MET A 276 -7.91 -2.18 0.11
C MET A 276 -8.18 -0.98 1.02
N TYR A 277 -9.06 -1.16 2.00
CA TYR A 277 -9.43 -0.09 2.92
C TYR A 277 -9.87 -0.66 4.26
N ARG A 278 -9.30 -0.13 5.35
CA ARG A 278 -9.61 -0.58 6.70
C ARG A 278 -11.08 -0.32 7.03
N VAL A 279 -11.76 -1.32 7.60
CA VAL A 279 -13.19 -1.24 7.96
C VAL A 279 -13.45 -1.22 9.47
N THR A 280 -12.39 -1.18 10.28
CA THR A 280 -12.43 -1.06 11.73
C THR A 280 -11.40 -0.07 12.26
N GLY A 281 -11.46 0.26 13.56
CA GLY A 281 -10.30 0.81 14.25
C GLY A 281 -9.14 -0.20 14.29
N ASP A 282 -8.03 0.18 14.91
CA ASP A 282 -6.85 -0.67 15.03
C ASP A 282 -7.17 -1.98 15.78
N ASP A 283 -6.88 -3.11 15.14
CA ASP A 283 -7.00 -4.42 15.76
C ASP A 283 -5.80 -4.70 16.66
N TRP A 284 -6.07 -5.24 17.84
CA TRP A 284 -5.06 -5.64 18.81
C TRP A 284 -5.41 -7.01 19.38
N ASP A 285 -4.47 -7.58 20.14
CA ASP A 285 -4.55 -8.93 20.69
C ASP A 285 -5.46 -9.04 21.94
N LYS A 286 -6.64 -8.41 21.89
CA LYS A 286 -7.70 -8.54 22.88
C LYS A 286 -8.94 -9.14 22.23
N TRP A 287 -9.59 -10.07 22.92
CA TRP A 287 -10.80 -10.71 22.39
C TRP A 287 -11.91 -9.71 22.02
N ALA A 288 -12.05 -8.61 22.75
CA ALA A 288 -13.05 -7.59 22.44
C ALA A 288 -12.82 -6.95 21.05
N ASP A 289 -11.56 -6.78 20.66
CA ASP A 289 -11.18 -6.21 19.35
C ASP A 289 -11.50 -7.26 18.26
N VAL A 290 -11.06 -8.51 18.44
CA VAL A 290 -11.36 -9.64 17.54
C VAL A 290 -12.87 -9.87 17.36
N ALA A 291 -13.63 -9.86 18.45
CA ALA A 291 -15.07 -10.13 18.45
C ALA A 291 -15.87 -9.05 17.69
N TYR A 292 -15.40 -7.80 17.70
CA TYR A 292 -16.04 -6.69 16.99
C TYR A 292 -16.06 -6.91 15.47
N HIS A 293 -15.01 -7.53 14.91
CA HIS A 293 -14.88 -7.79 13.48
C HIS A 293 -15.96 -8.71 12.91
N PHE A 294 -16.57 -9.59 13.70
CA PHE A 294 -17.62 -10.49 13.20
C PHE A 294 -18.81 -9.72 12.60
N ASN A 295 -19.28 -8.68 13.30
CA ASN A 295 -20.39 -7.87 12.83
C ASN A 295 -19.98 -7.02 11.60
N VAL A 296 -18.79 -6.46 11.63
CA VAL A 296 -18.28 -5.63 10.52
C VAL A 296 -18.08 -6.47 9.25
N ALA A 297 -17.47 -7.65 9.38
CA ALA A 297 -17.29 -8.58 8.27
C ALA A 297 -18.63 -9.03 7.67
N ARG A 298 -19.63 -9.32 8.52
CA ARG A 298 -21.01 -9.61 8.07
C ARG A 298 -21.58 -8.45 7.26
N ASP A 299 -21.50 -7.23 7.77
CA ASP A 299 -22.12 -6.06 7.13
C ASP A 299 -21.49 -5.76 5.77
N PHE A 300 -20.17 -5.86 5.65
CA PHE A 300 -19.45 -5.70 4.38
C PHE A 300 -19.71 -6.85 3.39
N ALA A 301 -19.87 -8.07 3.88
CA ALA A 301 -20.30 -9.21 3.06
C ALA A 301 -21.73 -9.01 2.52
N ALA A 302 -22.68 -8.64 3.39
CA ALA A 302 -24.08 -8.38 3.03
C ALA A 302 -24.21 -7.24 2.01
N ALA A 303 -23.37 -6.20 2.14
CA ALA A 303 -23.28 -5.10 1.19
C ALA A 303 -22.49 -5.43 -0.10
N LYS A 304 -22.08 -6.70 -0.29
CA LYS A 304 -21.35 -7.20 -1.46
C LYS A 304 -20.07 -6.41 -1.75
N LYS A 305 -19.36 -6.00 -0.70
CA LYS A 305 -18.12 -5.23 -0.80
C LYS A 305 -16.86 -6.09 -0.87
N ILE A 306 -16.95 -7.37 -0.51
CA ILE A 306 -15.81 -8.30 -0.55
C ILE A 306 -15.32 -8.44 -2.00
N GLY A 307 -14.10 -7.94 -2.23
CA GLY A 307 -13.50 -7.90 -3.55
C GLY A 307 -14.39 -7.14 -4.52
N ALA A 308 -14.88 -5.94 -4.22
CA ALA A 308 -15.60 -5.12 -5.21
C ALA A 308 -14.67 -4.67 -6.36
N GLN A 309 -15.17 -3.93 -7.35
CA GLN A 309 -14.27 -3.29 -8.32
C GLN A 309 -13.29 -2.37 -7.58
N GLY A 310 -12.00 -2.47 -7.89
CA GLY A 310 -10.94 -1.67 -7.29
C GLY A 310 -10.04 -0.99 -8.31
N LEU A 311 -9.08 -0.22 -7.79
CA LEU A 311 -8.14 0.57 -8.60
C LEU A 311 -7.36 -0.30 -9.59
N HIS A 312 -6.72 -1.37 -9.08
CA HIS A 312 -5.90 -2.27 -9.89
C HIS A 312 -6.53 -3.66 -10.08
N GLY A 313 -7.86 -3.76 -10.01
CA GLY A 313 -8.59 -5.02 -10.16
C GLY A 313 -9.75 -5.11 -9.17
N ARG A 314 -9.48 -5.68 -7.98
CA ARG A 314 -10.48 -5.82 -6.92
C ARG A 314 -10.09 -5.00 -5.69
N SER A 315 -11.09 -4.56 -4.95
CA SER A 315 -10.94 -3.79 -3.71
C SER A 315 -11.37 -4.63 -2.51
N TRP A 316 -10.53 -4.72 -1.48
CA TRP A 316 -10.71 -5.64 -0.36
C TRP A 316 -11.02 -4.88 0.95
N PRO A 317 -12.17 -5.14 1.60
CA PRO A 317 -12.41 -4.70 2.98
C PRO A 317 -11.32 -5.29 3.88
N ASP A 318 -10.61 -4.42 4.60
CA ASP A 318 -9.47 -4.79 5.44
C ASP A 318 -9.86 -4.79 6.92
N LEU A 319 -9.84 -5.98 7.51
CA LEU A 319 -10.06 -6.19 8.95
C LEU A 319 -8.81 -5.89 9.79
N ASP A 320 -7.78 -5.28 9.18
CA ASP A 320 -6.51 -4.93 9.80
C ASP A 320 -5.51 -6.11 9.90
N MET A 321 -4.33 -5.81 10.43
CA MET A 321 -3.22 -6.71 10.66
C MET A 321 -3.58 -7.82 11.67
N LEU A 322 -2.79 -8.88 11.66
CA LEU A 322 -2.91 -10.00 12.59
C LEU A 322 -1.88 -9.82 13.72
N PRO A 323 -2.30 -9.40 14.94
CA PRO A 323 -1.44 -9.15 16.08
C PRO A 323 -1.07 -10.49 16.76
N LEU A 324 -0.24 -11.28 16.09
CA LEU A 324 0.17 -12.63 16.48
C LEU A 324 1.68 -12.71 16.71
N GLY A 325 2.15 -13.66 17.53
CA GLY A 325 3.58 -13.83 17.82
C GLY A 325 4.13 -12.78 18.80
N GLN A 326 5.34 -12.27 18.55
CA GLN A 326 5.96 -11.24 19.38
C GLN A 326 5.54 -9.83 18.94
N LEU A 327 5.04 -9.06 19.89
CA LEU A 327 4.40 -7.76 19.72
C LEU A 327 5.00 -6.71 20.67
N THR A 328 4.53 -5.48 20.51
CA THR A 328 4.73 -4.36 21.42
C THR A 328 3.39 -3.70 21.77
N ASP A 329 3.44 -2.63 22.56
CA ASP A 329 2.28 -1.78 22.84
C ASP A 329 2.28 -0.56 21.91
N PRO A 330 1.10 -0.04 21.51
CA PRO A 330 1.04 1.11 20.62
C PRO A 330 1.78 2.32 21.19
N GLY A 331 2.56 2.99 20.35
CA GLY A 331 3.22 4.25 20.67
C GLY A 331 4.44 4.16 21.57
N VAL A 332 4.86 2.96 21.99
CA VAL A 332 6.08 2.81 22.78
C VAL A 332 7.35 2.92 21.92
N GLN A 333 8.47 3.25 22.56
CA GLN A 333 9.78 3.44 21.94
C GLN A 333 10.73 2.26 22.23
N GLN A 334 10.15 1.07 22.36
CA GLN A 334 10.84 -0.20 22.56
C GLN A 334 9.94 -1.32 22.00
N GLY A 335 10.52 -2.45 21.61
CA GLY A 335 9.76 -3.57 21.11
C GLY A 335 10.53 -4.38 20.07
N PRO A 336 10.07 -5.61 19.79
CA PRO A 336 8.99 -6.31 20.47
C PRO A 336 9.35 -6.67 21.93
N HIS A 337 8.39 -6.67 22.85
CA HIS A 337 8.63 -6.93 24.29
C HIS A 337 7.59 -7.82 24.97
N ARG A 338 6.58 -8.29 24.23
CA ARG A 338 5.55 -9.20 24.77
C ARG A 338 5.09 -10.18 23.70
N ASN A 339 4.47 -11.27 24.12
CA ASN A 339 3.76 -12.15 23.21
C ASN A 339 2.32 -11.67 23.04
N CYS A 340 1.68 -12.11 21.96
CA CYS A 340 0.23 -12.05 21.75
C CYS A 340 -0.52 -12.61 22.98
N SER A 341 -1.53 -11.87 23.41
CA SER A 341 -2.35 -12.14 24.58
C SER A 341 -3.59 -12.98 24.26
N LEU A 342 -3.90 -13.17 22.98
CA LEU A 342 -4.96 -14.08 22.52
C LEU A 342 -4.56 -15.53 22.81
N THR A 343 -5.50 -16.30 23.33
CA THR A 343 -5.40 -17.75 23.40
C THR A 343 -5.36 -18.35 22.00
N LEU A 344 -4.84 -19.58 21.87
CA LEU A 344 -4.77 -20.26 20.57
C LEU A 344 -6.15 -20.38 19.88
N GLU A 345 -7.23 -20.57 20.64
CA GLU A 345 -8.57 -20.66 20.06
C GLU A 345 -9.06 -19.30 19.54
N GLU A 346 -8.71 -18.20 20.21
CA GLU A 346 -9.01 -16.84 19.75
C GLU A 346 -8.19 -16.49 18.50
N GLN A 347 -6.91 -16.87 18.46
CA GLN A 347 -6.06 -16.71 17.27
C GLN A 347 -6.63 -17.51 16.09
N ARG A 348 -7.08 -18.75 16.32
CA ARG A 348 -7.74 -19.56 15.29
C ARG A 348 -9.04 -18.92 14.81
N ALA A 349 -9.87 -18.40 15.72
CA ALA A 349 -11.09 -17.71 15.37
C ALA A 349 -10.79 -16.48 14.49
N GLN A 350 -9.78 -15.69 14.85
CA GLN A 350 -9.35 -14.51 14.10
C GLN A 350 -8.90 -14.88 12.68
N VAL A 351 -7.90 -15.75 12.52
CA VAL A 351 -7.35 -16.10 11.20
C VAL A 351 -8.41 -16.78 10.32
N THR A 352 -9.33 -17.55 10.92
CA THR A 352 -10.47 -18.14 10.20
C THR A 352 -11.42 -17.06 9.70
N LEU A 353 -11.79 -16.08 10.54
CA LEU A 353 -12.65 -14.97 10.14
C LEU A 353 -12.01 -14.14 9.02
N TRP A 354 -10.73 -13.76 9.13
CA TRP A 354 -10.02 -13.01 8.09
C TRP A 354 -10.02 -13.76 6.76
N SER A 355 -9.81 -15.08 6.82
CA SER A 355 -9.83 -15.94 5.64
C SER A 355 -11.21 -15.98 5.00
N MET A 356 -12.27 -16.19 5.80
CA MET A 356 -13.65 -16.23 5.33
C MET A 356 -14.18 -14.86 4.88
N ALA A 357 -13.70 -13.75 5.43
CA ALA A 357 -14.05 -12.41 4.97
C ALA A 357 -13.24 -11.99 3.72
N LYS A 358 -12.25 -12.81 3.32
CA LYS A 358 -11.24 -12.47 2.30
C LYS A 358 -10.54 -11.14 2.61
N SER A 359 -10.31 -10.86 3.89
CA SER A 359 -9.49 -9.74 4.33
C SER A 359 -8.06 -9.92 3.79
N PRO A 360 -7.32 -8.84 3.49
CA PRO A 360 -5.87 -8.90 3.39
C PRO A 360 -5.28 -9.59 4.62
N LEU A 361 -4.23 -10.39 4.43
CA LEU A 361 -3.53 -11.08 5.53
C LEU A 361 -2.18 -10.42 5.76
N MET A 362 -2.16 -9.40 6.60
CA MET A 362 -0.92 -8.71 7.01
C MET A 362 -0.51 -9.19 8.40
N PHE A 363 0.57 -9.95 8.50
CA PHE A 363 1.13 -10.35 9.81
C PHE A 363 1.77 -9.14 10.50
N GLY A 364 1.47 -8.90 11.78
CA GLY A 364 2.01 -7.76 12.54
C GLY A 364 3.19 -8.09 13.45
N GLY A 365 3.37 -9.36 13.81
CA GLY A 365 4.43 -9.79 14.73
C GLY A 365 5.83 -9.80 14.15
N ASP A 366 6.82 -9.95 15.02
CA ASP A 366 8.23 -10.10 14.62
C ASP A 366 8.49 -11.52 14.07
N LEU A 367 8.65 -11.62 12.75
CA LEU A 367 8.87 -12.87 12.01
C LEU A 367 10.17 -13.58 12.40
N ARG A 368 11.17 -12.84 12.91
CA ARG A 368 12.45 -13.43 13.34
C ARG A 368 12.26 -14.44 14.48
N ASN A 369 11.17 -14.28 15.24
CA ASN A 369 10.88 -15.04 16.45
C ASN A 369 9.52 -15.76 16.40
N ILE A 370 8.96 -15.98 15.20
CA ILE A 370 7.69 -16.68 15.05
C ILE A 370 7.82 -18.16 15.48
N ASP A 371 6.91 -18.62 16.35
CA ASP A 371 6.85 -20.02 16.74
C ASP A 371 6.12 -20.88 15.69
N MET A 372 6.31 -22.20 15.76
CA MET A 372 5.72 -23.13 14.78
C MET A 372 4.18 -23.18 14.83
N THR A 373 3.55 -22.92 15.98
CA THR A 373 2.08 -22.89 16.10
C THR A 373 1.54 -21.70 15.32
N THR A 374 2.09 -20.51 15.57
CA THR A 374 1.72 -19.28 14.88
C THR A 374 2.03 -19.38 13.38
N TYR A 375 3.21 -19.88 13.00
CA TYR A 375 3.58 -20.13 11.60
C TYR A 375 2.56 -21.04 10.91
N ASN A 376 2.27 -22.21 11.47
CA ASN A 376 1.33 -23.17 10.88
C ASN A 376 -0.10 -22.63 10.76
N LEU A 377 -0.50 -21.73 11.66
CA LEU A 377 -1.82 -21.10 11.60
C LEU A 377 -1.91 -20.14 10.40
N ILE A 378 -0.95 -19.24 10.24
CA ILE A 378 -0.95 -18.25 9.15
C ILE A 378 -0.60 -18.89 7.79
N THR A 379 0.05 -20.05 7.76
CA THR A 379 0.35 -20.79 6.53
C THR A 379 -0.58 -21.99 6.30
N ASN A 380 -1.74 -22.05 6.96
CA ASN A 380 -2.66 -23.17 6.79
C ASN A 380 -3.22 -23.19 5.36
N PRO A 381 -2.99 -24.26 4.56
CA PRO A 381 -3.33 -24.27 3.14
C PRO A 381 -4.84 -24.11 2.90
N SER A 382 -5.69 -24.69 3.75
CA SER A 382 -7.15 -24.55 3.62
C SER A 382 -7.61 -23.11 3.87
N LEU A 383 -7.06 -22.44 4.90
CA LEU A 383 -7.41 -21.04 5.20
C LEU A 383 -6.95 -20.10 4.08
N LEU A 384 -5.73 -20.32 3.56
CA LEU A 384 -5.20 -19.56 2.43
C LEU A 384 -6.00 -19.82 1.14
N GLU A 385 -6.45 -21.04 0.90
CA GLU A 385 -7.31 -21.36 -0.24
C GLU A 385 -8.67 -20.67 -0.13
N ILE A 386 -9.29 -20.67 1.05
CA ILE A 386 -10.53 -19.91 1.32
C ILE A 386 -10.30 -18.43 1.04
N ASN A 387 -9.29 -17.83 1.68
CA ASN A 387 -8.96 -16.41 1.50
C ASN A 387 -8.77 -16.03 0.03
N SER A 388 -8.01 -16.82 -0.74
CA SER A 388 -7.76 -16.55 -2.16
C SER A 388 -8.99 -16.80 -3.03
N TYR A 389 -9.63 -17.96 -2.93
CA TYR A 389 -10.46 -18.48 -4.01
C TYR A 389 -11.93 -18.70 -3.67
N SER A 390 -12.33 -18.59 -2.39
CA SER A 390 -13.75 -18.68 -2.05
C SER A 390 -14.55 -17.55 -2.72
N THR A 391 -15.84 -17.80 -2.94
CA THR A 391 -16.80 -16.84 -3.48
C THR A 391 -18.10 -16.90 -2.68
N ASN A 392 -18.93 -15.85 -2.75
CA ASN A 392 -20.20 -15.75 -2.01
C ASN A 392 -20.01 -15.89 -0.49
N ASN A 393 -18.92 -15.32 0.01
CA ASN A 393 -18.63 -15.22 1.44
C ASN A 393 -19.73 -14.40 2.12
N MET A 394 -20.41 -15.00 3.08
CA MET A 394 -21.51 -14.38 3.81
C MET A 394 -21.72 -15.08 5.15
N GLU A 395 -22.30 -14.35 6.11
CA GLU A 395 -22.80 -14.97 7.34
C GLU A 395 -24.01 -15.85 7.00
N ILE A 396 -24.03 -17.05 7.56
CA ILE A 396 -25.19 -17.95 7.47
C ILE A 396 -25.98 -17.83 8.78
N GLY A 397 -27.00 -16.97 8.78
CA GLY A 397 -28.11 -17.03 9.76
C GLY A 397 -28.54 -15.69 10.37
N GLU A 398 -29.79 -15.32 10.10
CA GLU A 398 -30.71 -14.73 11.09
C GLU A 398 -31.99 -15.59 11.09
N GLY A 399 -31.93 -16.78 11.71
CA GLY A 399 -33.10 -17.67 11.78
C GLY A 399 -32.77 -19.16 11.89
N ILE A 400 -33.21 -19.76 13.00
CA ILE A 400 -33.31 -21.21 13.26
C ILE A 400 -31.98 -21.92 13.52
N MET A 401 -31.54 -21.89 14.78
CA MET A 401 -31.05 -23.10 15.44
C MET A 401 -32.15 -23.58 16.40
N HIS A 402 -33.28 -24.03 15.84
CA HIS A 402 -34.19 -24.88 16.59
C HIS A 402 -33.48 -26.22 16.70
N ILE A 403 -32.66 -26.39 17.74
CA ILE A 403 -32.11 -27.69 18.11
C ILE A 403 -33.32 -28.60 18.27
N PRO A 404 -33.50 -29.63 17.43
CA PRO A 404 -34.58 -30.58 17.62
C PRO A 404 -34.43 -31.17 19.02
N LYS A 405 -35.50 -31.17 19.82
CA LYS A 405 -35.54 -31.77 21.17
C LYS A 405 -35.03 -33.22 21.23
N ALA A 406 -34.82 -33.87 20.09
CA ALA A 406 -34.23 -35.20 19.96
C ALA A 406 -32.72 -35.27 20.26
N LEU A 407 -32.01 -34.14 20.42
CA LEU A 407 -30.59 -34.09 20.79
C LEU A 407 -30.35 -33.54 22.22
N GLN A 408 -31.38 -33.49 23.06
CA GLN A 408 -31.29 -33.13 24.48
C GLN A 408 -31.54 -34.34 25.42
N ALA A 409 -31.11 -35.54 25.03
CA ALA A 409 -31.18 -36.73 25.88
C ALA A 409 -29.78 -37.17 26.30
#